data_AF-B1Y8Q0-F1
#
_entry.id   AF-B1Y8Q0-F1
#
_cell.length_a   1.000
_cell.length_b   1.000
_cell.length_c   1.000
_cell.angle_alpha   90.00
_cell.angle_beta   90.00
_cell.angle_gamma   90.00
#
_symmetry.space_group_name_H-M   'P 1'
#
loop_
_entity.id
_entity.type
_entity.pdbx_description
1 polymer ?
#
loop_
_entity_poly.entity_id
_entity_poly.type
_entity_poly.pdbx_seq_one_letter_code
_entity_poly.pdbx_strand_id
1 'polypeptide(L)'
;MDISTSSIDELVLEYFRRLEERGLGRWVDEVFPTSSRLDRVRELAGRSAEDAVEALAGEIAGKIVAEVAAEVVGAPAETAVWLLARRIALWYLQLAVELGVVRARR
;
A
#
# COMPACT_ATOMS: atom_id res chain seq x y z
N MET A 1 5.44 -26.12 4.02
CA MET A 1 4.62 -24.91 4.17
C MET A 1 5.59 -23.75 4.12
N ASP A 2 5.94 -23.33 2.90
CA ASP A 2 6.74 -22.13 2.71
C ASP A 2 5.87 -20.95 3.09
N ILE A 3 6.25 -20.29 4.19
CA ILE A 3 5.73 -18.98 4.56
C ILE A 3 6.41 -18.00 3.60
N SER A 4 5.98 -18.01 2.34
CA SER A 4 6.34 -16.98 1.41
C SER A 4 5.57 -15.75 1.85
N THR A 5 6.27 -14.82 2.52
CA THR A 5 6.04 -13.37 2.39
C THR A 5 5.94 -13.05 0.90
N SER A 6 4.81 -13.35 0.28
CA SER A 6 4.66 -13.45 -1.16
C SER A 6 4.63 -12.04 -1.73
N SER A 7 5.85 -11.58 -2.04
CA SER A 7 6.23 -10.46 -2.88
C SER A 7 5.45 -9.19 -2.59
N ILE A 8 5.90 -8.44 -1.58
CA ILE A 8 5.71 -6.99 -1.59
C ILE A 8 6.00 -6.51 -3.03
N ASP A 9 5.04 -5.81 -3.61
CA ASP A 9 5.05 -5.51 -5.04
C ASP A 9 6.38 -4.84 -5.42
N GLU A 10 7.03 -5.31 -6.48
CA GLU A 10 8.37 -4.83 -6.87
C GLU A 10 8.39 -3.31 -7.09
N LEU A 11 7.29 -2.72 -7.57
CA LEU A 11 7.17 -1.27 -7.71
C LEU A 11 7.04 -0.57 -6.37
N VAL A 12 6.39 -1.20 -5.39
CA VAL A 12 6.29 -0.65 -4.03
C VAL A 12 7.66 -0.68 -3.34
N LEU A 13 8.42 -1.76 -3.51
CA LEU A 13 9.81 -1.84 -3.05
C LEU A 13 10.71 -0.80 -3.71
N GLU A 14 10.64 -0.69 -5.04
CA GLU A 14 11.42 0.27 -5.80
C GLU A 14 11.09 1.70 -5.35
N TYR A 15 9.80 2.01 -5.14
CA TYR A 15 9.37 3.30 -4.60
C TYR A 15 9.97 3.59 -3.22
N PHE A 16 9.93 2.64 -2.29
CA PHE A 16 10.55 2.83 -0.98
C PHE A 16 12.06 3.02 -1.07
N ARG A 17 12.75 2.24 -1.92
CA ARG A 17 14.19 2.42 -2.16
C ARG A 17 14.50 3.81 -2.68
N ARG A 18 13.72 4.31 -3.66
CA ARG A 18 13.89 5.67 -4.21
C ARG A 18 13.59 6.77 -3.20
N LEU A 19 12.68 6.55 -2.25
CA LEU A 19 12.47 7.49 -1.15
C LEU A 19 13.68 7.52 -0.21
N GLU A 20 14.22 6.37 0.16
CA GLU A 20 15.40 6.27 1.04
C GLU A 20 16.64 6.91 0.41
N GLU A 21 16.93 6.63 -0.87
CA GLU A 21 18.01 7.23 -1.65
C GLU A 21 17.96 8.77 -1.66
N ARG A 22 16.76 9.34 -1.52
CA ARG A 22 16.51 10.80 -1.51
C ARG A 22 16.46 11.40 -0.10
N GLY A 23 16.72 10.61 0.94
CA GLY A 23 16.57 11.04 2.34
C GLY A 23 15.12 11.29 2.75
N LEU A 24 14.15 10.79 1.96
CA LEU A 24 12.72 10.87 2.23
C LEU A 24 12.21 9.65 3.00
N GLY A 25 13.09 8.91 3.69
CA GLY A 25 12.73 7.72 4.47
C GLY A 25 11.58 7.92 5.46
N ARG A 26 11.43 9.14 6.02
CA ARG A 26 10.29 9.48 6.89
C ARG A 26 8.91 9.32 6.21
N TRP A 27 8.86 9.47 4.89
CA TRP A 27 7.64 9.26 4.11
C TRP A 27 7.31 7.78 3.95
N VAL A 28 8.31 6.90 4.08
CA VAL A 28 8.08 5.46 4.15
C VAL A 28 7.22 5.19 5.38
N ASP A 29 7.57 5.69 6.57
CA ASP A 29 6.75 5.50 7.80
C ASP A 29 5.31 6.04 7.65
N GLU A 30 5.13 7.12 6.90
CA GLU A 30 3.82 7.69 6.60
C GLU A 30 3.00 6.85 5.61
N VAL A 31 3.60 5.95 4.86
CA VAL A 31 2.92 5.10 3.86
C VAL A 31 2.96 3.61 4.25
N PHE A 32 3.88 3.22 5.13
CA PHE A 32 4.09 1.85 5.58
C PHE A 32 3.00 1.39 6.54
N PRO A 33 2.63 0.10 6.52
CA PRO A 33 1.60 -0.44 7.42
C PRO A 33 1.97 -0.23 8.87
N THR A 34 1.21 0.65 9.52
CA THR A 34 1.18 0.79 10.97
C THR A 34 0.00 0.00 11.54
N SER A 35 0.10 -0.41 12.80
CA SER A 35 -0.98 -1.09 13.52
C SER A 35 -2.33 -0.37 13.42
N SER A 36 -2.32 0.97 13.46
CA SER A 36 -3.51 1.81 13.28
C SER A 36 -4.18 1.63 11.90
N ARG A 37 -3.41 1.43 10.83
CA ARG A 37 -3.97 1.19 9.49
C ARG A 37 -4.47 -0.24 9.33
N LEU A 38 -3.88 -1.21 10.02
CA LEU A 38 -4.39 -2.58 10.06
C LEU A 38 -5.74 -2.66 10.81
N ASP A 39 -5.90 -1.90 11.90
CA ASP A 39 -7.20 -1.74 12.57
C ASP A 39 -8.24 -1.05 11.65
N ARG A 40 -7.81 -0.10 10.82
CA ARG A 40 -8.68 0.51 9.80
C ARG A 40 -9.13 -0.50 8.74
N VAL A 41 -8.24 -1.39 8.30
CA VAL A 41 -8.60 -2.51 7.42
C VAL A 41 -9.60 -3.46 8.10
N ARG A 42 -9.50 -3.66 9.43
CA ARG A 42 -10.50 -4.41 10.21
C ARG A 42 -11.87 -3.72 10.24
N GLU A 43 -11.92 -2.39 10.35
CA GLU A 43 -13.19 -1.63 10.25
C GLU A 43 -13.82 -1.74 8.85
N LEU A 44 -12.98 -1.86 7.81
CA LEU A 44 -13.41 -2.03 6.43
C LEU A 44 -13.79 -3.49 6.09
N ALA A 45 -13.52 -4.46 6.97
CA ALA A 45 -13.84 -5.88 6.78
C ALA A 45 -15.34 -6.20 6.66
N GLY A 46 -16.22 -5.22 6.91
CA GLY A 46 -17.65 -5.29 6.61
C GLY A 46 -18.04 -4.91 5.17
N ARG A 47 -17.09 -4.43 4.36
CA ARG A 47 -17.25 -4.01 2.95
C ARG A 47 -16.65 -5.04 1.99
N SER A 48 -16.90 -4.86 0.69
CA SER A 48 -16.22 -5.65 -0.33
C SER A 48 -14.71 -5.35 -0.29
N ALA A 49 -13.89 -6.33 -0.71
CA ALA A 49 -12.44 -6.15 -0.78
C ALA A 49 -12.06 -4.98 -1.70
N GLU A 50 -12.81 -4.78 -2.79
CA GLU A 50 -12.62 -3.67 -3.71
C GLU A 50 -12.89 -2.32 -3.05
N ASP A 51 -14.01 -2.15 -2.35
CA ASP A 51 -14.32 -0.91 -1.64
C ASP A 51 -13.29 -0.58 -0.54
N ALA A 52 -12.77 -1.62 0.13
CA ALA A 52 -11.74 -1.45 1.14
C ALA A 52 -10.41 -0.97 0.52
N VAL A 53 -10.03 -1.52 -0.63
CA VAL A 53 -8.84 -1.12 -1.38
C VAL A 53 -8.96 0.31 -1.89
N GLU A 54 -10.10 0.67 -2.47
CA GLU A 54 -10.36 2.04 -2.98
C GLU A 54 -10.30 3.08 -1.86
N ALA A 55 -10.95 2.80 -0.72
CA ALA A 55 -10.92 3.68 0.44
C ALA A 55 -9.49 3.87 0.96
N LEU A 56 -8.74 2.78 1.10
CA LEU A 56 -7.37 2.81 1.60
C LEU A 56 -6.41 3.48 0.60
N ALA A 57 -6.58 3.24 -0.70
CA ALA A 57 -5.82 3.89 -1.76
C ALA A 57 -6.04 5.41 -1.73
N GLY A 58 -7.27 5.88 -1.52
CA GLY A 58 -7.58 7.30 -1.34
C GLY A 58 -6.83 7.93 -0.16
N GLU A 59 -6.77 7.25 0.98
CA GLU A 59 -6.04 7.73 2.16
C GLU A 59 -4.50 7.74 1.95
N ILE A 60 -3.98 6.79 1.16
CA ILE A 60 -2.55 6.67 0.85
C ILE A 60 -2.12 7.67 -0.23
N ALA A 61 -2.94 7.92 -1.24
CA ALA A 61 -2.60 8.76 -2.39
C ALA A 61 -2.13 10.16 -1.98
N GLY A 62 -2.75 10.76 -0.95
CA GLY A 62 -2.36 12.08 -0.43
C GLY A 62 -1.00 12.12 0.27
N LYS A 63 -0.38 10.95 0.51
CA LYS A 63 0.93 10.79 1.18
C LYS A 63 2.03 10.30 0.24
N ILE A 64 1.71 10.08 -1.04
CA ILE A 64 2.70 9.63 -2.02
C ILE A 64 3.42 10.85 -2.61
N VAL A 65 4.75 10.77 -2.68
CA VAL A 65 5.58 11.76 -3.35
C VAL A 65 5.45 11.55 -4.86
N ALA A 66 4.70 12.44 -5.51
CA ALA A 66 4.25 12.26 -6.90
C ALA A 66 5.40 12.13 -7.91
N GLU A 67 6.50 12.88 -7.72
CA GLU A 67 7.69 12.81 -8.58
C GLU A 67 8.36 11.43 -8.53
N VAL A 68 8.49 10.87 -7.33
CA VAL A 68 9.09 9.55 -7.12
C VAL A 68 8.18 8.46 -7.68
N ALA A 69 6.86 8.59 -7.49
CA ALA A 69 5.90 7.67 -8.08
C ALA A 69 5.94 7.69 -9.62
N ALA A 70 5.98 8.88 -10.23
CA ALA A 70 6.04 9.04 -11.68
C ALA A 70 7.28 8.36 -12.29
N GLU A 71 8.43 8.52 -11.65
CA GLU A 71 9.68 7.86 -12.07
C GLU A 71 9.60 6.34 -11.99
N VAL A 72 9.06 5.81 -10.88
CA VAL A 72 9.01 4.36 -10.63
C VAL A 72 7.99 3.67 -11.51
N VAL A 73 6.81 4.29 -11.69
CA VAL A 73 5.71 3.72 -12.48
C VAL A 73 5.89 4.00 -13.98
N GLY A 74 6.66 5.04 -14.35
CA GLY A 74 6.82 5.45 -15.75
C GLY A 74 5.55 6.07 -16.35
N ALA A 75 4.74 6.74 -15.54
CA ALA A 75 3.45 7.31 -15.91
C ALA A 75 3.32 8.77 -15.43
N PRO A 76 2.34 9.55 -15.94
CA PRO A 76 2.06 10.89 -15.42
C PRO A 76 1.82 10.87 -13.91
N ALA A 77 2.25 11.92 -13.20
CA ALA A 77 2.31 11.97 -11.74
C ALA A 77 0.99 11.59 -11.05
N GLU A 78 -0.14 12.13 -11.50
CA GLU A 78 -1.47 11.80 -10.94
C GLU A 78 -1.81 10.32 -11.12
N THR A 79 -1.58 9.78 -12.32
CA THR A 79 -1.80 8.37 -12.64
C THR A 79 -0.88 7.47 -11.82
N ALA A 80 0.39 7.83 -11.71
CA ALA A 80 1.40 7.06 -10.98
C ALA A 80 1.11 7.00 -9.48
N VAL A 81 0.70 8.13 -8.88
CA VAL A 81 0.26 8.20 -7.48
C VAL A 81 -0.90 7.24 -7.24
N TRP A 82 -1.92 7.28 -8.09
CA TRP A 82 -3.10 6.43 -7.91
C TRP A 82 -2.79 4.93 -8.09
N LEU A 83 -2.02 4.58 -9.12
CA LEU A 83 -1.60 3.20 -9.37
C LEU A 83 -0.79 2.64 -8.20
N LEU A 84 0.15 3.44 -7.67
CA LEU A 84 0.98 3.03 -6.55
C LEU A 84 0.17 2.92 -5.26
N ALA A 85 -0.74 3.86 -5.00
CA ALA A 85 -1.64 3.82 -3.84
C ALA A 85 -2.50 2.55 -3.80
N ARG A 86 -3.08 2.14 -4.94
CA ARG A 86 -3.85 0.90 -5.05
C ARG A 86 -3.00 -0.34 -4.77
N ARG A 87 -1.76 -0.38 -5.28
CA ARG A 87 -0.83 -1.51 -5.04
C ARG A 87 -0.46 -1.63 -3.57
N ILE A 88 -0.19 -0.50 -2.92
CA ILE A 88 0.06 -0.46 -1.48
C ILE A 88 -1.19 -0.91 -0.72
N ALA A 89 -2.37 -0.41 -1.07
CA ALA A 89 -3.63 -0.79 -0.42
C ALA A 89 -3.94 -2.30 -0.55
N LEU A 90 -3.67 -2.90 -1.71
CA LEU A 90 -3.79 -4.35 -1.93
C LEU A 90 -2.82 -5.12 -1.04
N TRP A 91 -1.56 -4.68 -0.96
CA TRP A 91 -0.57 -5.29 -0.09
C TRP A 91 -0.99 -5.25 1.39
N TYR A 92 -1.57 -4.14 1.84
CA TYR A 92 -2.14 -4.02 3.20
C TYR A 92 -3.28 -5.00 3.45
N LEU A 93 -4.20 -5.17 2.50
CA LEU A 93 -5.30 -6.11 2.63
C LEU A 93 -4.78 -7.55 2.71
N GLN A 94 -3.78 -7.88 1.88
CA GLN A 94 -3.13 -9.19 1.93
C GLN A 94 -2.44 -9.44 3.27
N LEU A 95 -1.68 -8.48 3.78
CA LEU A 95 -1.07 -8.54 5.12
C LEU A 95 -2.13 -8.72 6.21
N ALA A 96 -3.25 -8.01 6.14
CA ALA A 96 -4.33 -8.14 7.12
C ALA A 96 -4.97 -9.54 7.10
N VAL A 97 -5.06 -10.18 5.93
CA VAL A 97 -5.50 -11.58 5.81
C VAL A 97 -4.46 -12.54 6.37
N GLU A 98 -3.19 -12.37 6.02
CA GLU A 98 -2.07 -13.21 6.49
C GLU A 98 -1.91 -13.17 8.02
N LEU A 99 -2.07 -11.99 8.62
CA LEU A 99 -2.00 -11.77 10.07
C LEU A 99 -3.29 -12.21 10.80
N GLY A 100 -4.32 -12.69 10.08
CA GLY A 100 -5.59 -13.10 10.66
C GLY A 100 -6.45 -11.96 11.19
N VAL A 101 -6.14 -10.71 10.85
CA VAL A 101 -6.90 -9.50 11.22
C VAL A 101 -8.22 -9.44 10.47
N VAL A 102 -8.26 -9.93 9.23
CA VAL A 102 -9.45 -10.04 8.40
C VAL A 102 -9.60 -11.48 7.90
N ARG A 103 -10.80 -12.07 8.04
CA ARG A 103 -11.12 -13.32 7.33
C ARG A 103 -11.51 -12.97 5.90
N ALA A 104 -10.76 -13.47 4.93
CA ALA A 104 -11.21 -13.51 3.55
C ALA A 104 -12.55 -14.24 3.51
N ARG A 105 -13.65 -13.50 3.30
CA ARG A 105 -14.97 -14.10 3.13
C ARG A 105 -14.97 -14.73 1.75
N ARG A 106 -14.79 -16.05 1.74
CA ARG A 106 -14.87 -16.90 0.54
C ARG A 106 -16.31 -17.01 0.06
#